data_AF-A0A7C4ZVT9-F1
#
_entry.id   AF-A0A7C4ZVT9-F1
#
_cell.length_a   1.000
_cell.length_b   1.000
_cell.length_c   1.000
_cell.angle_alpha   90.00
_cell.angle_beta   90.00
_cell.angle_gamma   90.00
#
_symmetry.space_group_name_H-M   'P 1'
#
loop_
_entity.id
_entity.type
_entity.pdbx_description
1 polymer ?
#
loop_
_entity_poly.entity_id
_entity_poly.type
_entity_poly.pdbx_seq_one_letter_code
_entity_poly.pdbx_strand_id
1 'polypeptide(L)'
;MNRCRKPVRFAYLLLIIAVPFVTLNTYPVMASSKVTVAAYDNAVRSDVEVNVLVDGQNYITPYSFTFDNGVHNFSFPDKDTYGHPFAHCYIWYSNGAYQYVKTKDLSISLTPLNQSDFTLKAYYHLDPYSDKHPALIYVDVPTKSIGINESFSINIGVRNVKNLFAWEVVAYYPKDIMMGLSIDDAAYLNRIYGAPWIFLVDGYGINGYCTLPFQVFGGNFTPYNDYNSTHGWVHVASTIINSVGVYPGVNGTGILVSITFKKQNNGRISFTVAQKAQGWNWYTFLLDASLEETPSCVGPVGDLTGPQGGVPDGKVDIRDVSLEARNFGVNEENPNWDPWLDLTGVVYLEHDCMIDMRDIALVASRFGQTIT
;
A
#
# COMPACT_ATOMS: atom_id res chain seq x y z
N MET A 1 89.78 -34.99 -34.77
CA MET A 1 91.17 -34.52 -34.59
C MET A 1 91.15 -33.07 -34.12
N ASN A 2 91.77 -32.81 -32.98
CA ASN A 2 91.94 -31.50 -32.35
C ASN A 2 92.57 -30.47 -33.32
N ARG A 3 92.12 -29.21 -33.27
CA ARG A 3 92.90 -28.13 -32.65
C ARG A 3 92.18 -26.77 -32.67
N CYS A 4 92.09 -26.25 -31.45
CA CYS A 4 91.91 -24.88 -31.04
C CYS A 4 92.86 -23.91 -31.79
N ARG A 5 92.31 -22.80 -32.31
CA ARG A 5 93.02 -21.52 -32.48
C ARG A 5 92.04 -20.38 -32.17
N LYS A 6 92.33 -19.62 -31.11
CA LYS A 6 91.72 -18.31 -30.86
C LYS A 6 92.45 -17.25 -31.70
N PRO A 7 91.75 -16.27 -32.28
CA PRO A 7 92.32 -14.96 -32.54
C PRO A 7 91.76 -13.88 -31.61
N VAL A 8 92.65 -12.94 -31.34
CA VAL A 8 92.62 -11.79 -30.44
C VAL A 8 91.54 -10.78 -30.81
N ARG A 9 90.85 -10.25 -29.80
CA ARG A 9 89.93 -9.10 -29.91
C ARG A 9 90.72 -7.80 -29.82
N PHE A 10 90.54 -6.89 -30.79
CA PHE A 10 90.84 -5.47 -30.62
C PHE A 10 89.55 -4.76 -30.20
N ALA A 11 89.60 -4.09 -29.06
CA ALA A 11 88.49 -3.29 -28.51
C ALA A 11 88.58 -1.85 -29.04
N TYR A 12 87.54 -1.38 -29.73
CA TYR A 12 87.28 0.05 -29.89
C TYR A 12 86.37 0.49 -28.75
N LEU A 13 86.88 1.39 -27.91
CA LEU A 13 86.15 2.02 -26.81
C LEU A 13 85.16 3.02 -27.40
N LEU A 14 83.88 2.65 -27.51
CA LEU A 14 82.79 3.57 -27.85
C LEU A 14 82.21 4.16 -26.56
N LEU A 15 82.49 5.43 -26.30
CA LEU A 15 81.95 6.17 -25.16
C LEU A 15 80.46 6.50 -25.43
N ILE A 16 79.54 5.68 -24.93
CA ILE A 16 78.10 5.95 -24.95
C ILE A 16 77.75 6.76 -23.70
N ILE A 17 77.41 8.04 -23.88
CA ILE A 17 76.89 8.90 -22.82
C ILE A 17 75.43 8.48 -22.58
N ALA A 18 75.17 7.79 -21.47
CA ALA A 18 73.81 7.41 -21.06
C ALA A 18 73.07 8.64 -20.51
N VAL A 19 72.03 9.09 -21.23
CA VAL A 19 71.05 10.05 -20.72
C VAL A 19 69.94 9.24 -20.05
N PRO A 20 69.65 9.43 -18.75
CA PRO A 20 68.58 8.68 -18.10
C PRO A 20 67.22 9.08 -18.66
N PHE A 21 66.50 8.12 -19.24
CA PHE A 21 65.09 8.28 -19.58
C PHE A 21 64.27 8.38 -18.30
N VAL A 22 63.64 9.53 -18.07
CA VAL A 22 62.63 9.71 -17.01
C VAL A 22 61.31 9.15 -17.56
N THR A 23 60.86 8.02 -17.03
CA THR A 23 59.51 7.52 -17.24
C THR A 23 58.52 8.35 -16.41
N LEU A 24 57.69 9.16 -17.08
CA LEU A 24 56.56 9.82 -16.45
C LEU A 24 55.46 8.78 -16.21
N ASN A 25 55.25 8.37 -14.96
CA ASN A 25 54.06 7.64 -14.55
C ASN A 25 52.86 8.60 -14.63
N THR A 26 52.08 8.52 -15.70
CA THR A 26 50.75 9.12 -15.73
C THR A 26 49.83 8.26 -14.87
N TYR A 27 49.58 8.68 -13.63
CA TYR A 27 48.48 8.13 -12.85
C TYR A 27 47.17 8.45 -13.56
N PRO A 28 46.25 7.48 -13.75
CA PRO A 28 44.94 7.79 -14.31
C PRO A 28 44.28 8.84 -13.42
N VAL A 29 43.86 9.95 -14.04
CA VAL A 29 43.01 10.93 -13.36
C VAL A 29 41.75 10.18 -12.96
N MET A 30 41.58 9.96 -11.67
CA MET A 30 40.40 9.26 -11.17
C MET A 30 39.19 10.14 -11.46
N ALA A 31 38.20 9.57 -12.15
CA ALA A 31 36.99 10.28 -12.52
C ALA A 31 36.21 10.64 -11.27
N SER A 32 36.00 11.94 -11.03
CA SER A 32 35.07 12.40 -10.01
C SER A 32 33.63 12.06 -10.42
N SER A 33 32.79 11.73 -9.44
CA SER A 33 31.37 11.43 -9.68
C SER A 33 30.52 12.57 -9.11
N LYS A 34 29.50 12.99 -9.86
CA LYS A 34 28.54 13.98 -9.37
C LYS A 34 27.46 13.26 -8.57
N VAL A 35 27.29 13.67 -7.31
CA VAL A 35 26.25 13.13 -6.42
C VAL A 35 25.26 14.22 -6.11
N THR A 36 23.98 13.97 -6.39
CA THR A 36 22.91 14.88 -5.99
C THR A 36 22.20 14.32 -4.77
N VAL A 37 22.02 15.12 -3.73
CA VAL A 37 21.21 14.75 -2.58
C VAL A 37 19.89 15.52 -2.66
N ALA A 38 18.78 14.80 -2.61
CA ALA A 38 17.44 15.36 -2.68
C ALA A 38 16.57 14.80 -1.56
N ALA A 39 15.51 15.52 -1.21
CA ALA A 39 14.46 15.04 -0.33
C ALA A 39 13.11 15.21 -1.01
N TYR A 40 12.21 14.26 -0.81
CA TYR A 40 10.86 14.25 -1.36
C TYR A 40 9.86 13.91 -0.28
N ASP A 41 8.78 14.65 -0.20
CA ASP A 41 7.71 14.38 0.73
C ASP A 41 6.53 13.77 -0.02
N ASN A 42 6.20 12.53 0.34
CA ASN A 42 5.12 11.77 -0.29
C ASN A 42 3.74 12.38 -0.02
N ALA A 43 3.55 13.13 1.08
CA ALA A 43 2.28 13.76 1.40
C ALA A 43 1.97 14.93 0.44
N VAL A 44 2.97 15.78 0.16
CA VAL A 44 2.81 16.95 -0.73
C VAL A 44 3.17 16.65 -2.18
N ARG A 45 3.74 15.47 -2.45
CA ARG A 45 4.16 14.99 -3.78
C ARG A 45 5.18 15.91 -4.48
N SER A 46 6.06 16.53 -3.72
CA SER A 46 7.10 17.41 -4.25
C SER A 46 8.44 17.18 -3.57
N ASP A 47 9.51 17.61 -4.22
CA ASP A 47 10.79 17.75 -3.54
C ASP A 47 10.65 18.78 -2.40
N VAL A 48 11.32 18.53 -1.28
CA VAL A 48 11.31 19.37 -0.09
C VAL A 48 12.72 19.77 0.31
N GLU A 49 12.82 20.95 0.93
CA GLU A 49 14.07 21.45 1.49
C GLU A 49 14.26 20.86 2.89
N VAL A 50 15.34 20.12 3.11
CA VAL A 50 15.75 19.63 4.43
C VAL A 50 17.25 19.85 4.63
N ASN A 51 17.65 20.04 5.88
CA ASN A 51 19.05 20.18 6.28
C ASN A 51 19.74 18.81 6.29
N VAL A 52 20.52 18.47 5.27
CA VAL A 52 21.31 17.23 5.21
C VAL A 52 22.74 17.49 5.70
N LEU A 53 23.24 16.62 6.59
CA LEU A 53 24.64 16.61 6.96
C LEU A 53 25.43 15.72 6.00
N VAL A 54 26.46 16.26 5.37
CA VAL A 54 27.39 15.51 4.52
C VAL A 54 28.78 15.67 5.12
N ASP A 55 29.36 14.57 5.60
CA ASP A 55 30.63 14.55 6.33
C ASP A 55 30.68 15.57 7.50
N GLY A 56 29.54 15.76 8.17
CA GLY A 56 29.37 16.68 9.29
C GLY A 56 29.12 18.15 8.90
N GLN A 57 29.12 18.49 7.61
CA GLN A 57 28.78 19.83 7.09
C GLN A 57 27.30 19.89 6.69
N ASN A 58 26.61 21.00 6.98
CA ASN A 58 25.19 21.15 6.72
C ASN A 58 24.89 21.75 5.34
N TYR A 59 23.96 21.14 4.60
CA TYR A 59 23.50 21.58 3.28
C TYR A 59 21.96 21.52 3.19
N ILE A 60 21.36 22.28 2.28
CA ILE A 60 19.91 22.26 2.04
C ILE A 60 19.64 21.50 0.73
N THR A 61 18.74 20.52 0.76
CA THR A 61 18.33 19.78 -0.45
C THR A 61 17.42 20.61 -1.37
N PRO A 62 17.46 20.40 -2.71
CA PRO A 62 18.41 19.55 -3.42
C PRO A 62 19.80 20.19 -3.54
N TYR A 63 20.87 19.41 -3.38
CA TYR A 63 22.26 19.89 -3.50
C TYR A 63 23.12 18.90 -4.27
N SER A 64 23.97 19.38 -5.19
CA SER A 64 24.92 18.54 -5.93
C SER A 64 26.36 18.74 -5.44
N PHE A 65 27.04 17.63 -5.20
CA PHE A 65 28.44 17.54 -4.83
C PHE A 65 29.24 16.91 -5.96
N THR A 66 30.53 17.23 -6.01
CA THR A 66 31.52 16.46 -6.76
C THR A 66 32.41 15.81 -5.71
N PHE A 67 32.32 14.49 -5.58
CA PHE A 67 33.13 13.76 -4.61
C PHE A 67 34.35 13.15 -5.29
N ASP A 68 35.46 13.17 -4.54
CA ASP A 68 36.60 12.32 -4.82
C ASP A 68 36.32 10.90 -4.32
N ASN A 69 37.22 9.97 -4.62
CA ASN A 69 37.09 8.61 -4.09
C ASN A 69 37.22 8.60 -2.56
N GLY A 70 36.23 8.04 -1.87
CA GLY A 70 36.21 7.99 -0.41
C GLY A 70 34.87 7.49 0.11
N VAL A 71 34.81 7.21 1.41
CA VAL A 71 33.53 6.96 2.09
C VAL A 71 32.98 8.32 2.53
N HIS A 72 31.77 8.64 2.10
CA HIS A 72 31.05 9.85 2.51
C HIS A 72 29.85 9.48 3.38
N ASN A 73 29.65 10.23 4.46
CA ASN A 73 28.56 10.03 5.40
C ASN A 73 27.47 11.07 5.19
N PHE A 74 26.26 10.61 4.90
CA PHE A 74 25.06 11.44 4.74
C PHE A 74 24.19 11.24 5.97
N SER A 75 23.66 12.30 6.56
CA SER A 75 22.65 12.21 7.62
C SER A 75 21.47 13.12 7.37
N PHE A 76 20.27 12.56 7.46
CA PHE A 76 19.00 13.23 7.21
C PHE A 76 18.30 13.54 8.53
N PRO A 77 17.54 14.65 8.62
CA PRO A 77 16.74 14.94 9.80
C PRO A 77 15.62 13.90 9.94
N ASP A 78 15.13 13.73 11.17
CA ASP A 78 14.03 12.83 11.48
C ASP A 78 12.69 13.32 10.91
N LYS A 79 12.61 14.61 10.52
CA LYS A 79 11.44 15.25 9.93
C LYS A 79 11.81 16.25 8.83
N ASP A 80 10.89 16.48 7.90
CA ASP A 80 11.00 17.54 6.90
C ASP A 80 10.50 18.91 7.43
N THR A 81 10.45 19.90 6.53
CA THR A 81 9.94 21.25 6.81
C THR A 81 8.44 21.32 7.13
N TYR A 82 7.67 20.28 6.82
CA TYR A 82 6.26 20.14 7.18
C TYR A 82 6.05 19.32 8.47
N GLY A 83 7.13 18.78 9.05
CA GLY A 83 7.09 17.94 10.24
C GLY A 83 6.78 16.46 9.96
N HIS A 84 6.78 16.03 8.69
CA HIS A 84 6.57 14.63 8.35
C HIS A 84 7.82 13.80 8.63
N PRO A 85 7.68 12.60 9.20
CA PRO A 85 8.81 11.79 9.60
C PRO A 85 9.59 11.24 8.40
N PHE A 86 10.91 11.12 8.52
CA PHE A 86 11.75 10.38 7.58
C PHE A 86 11.27 8.94 7.45
N ALA A 87 11.14 8.46 6.21
CA ALA A 87 10.60 7.13 5.91
C ALA A 87 11.71 6.18 5.42
N HIS A 88 12.39 6.54 4.33
CA HIS A 88 13.39 5.69 3.67
C HIS A 88 14.25 6.49 2.69
N CYS A 89 15.26 5.86 2.10
CA CYS A 89 16.12 6.49 1.10
C CYS A 89 16.40 5.55 -0.07
N TYR A 90 16.57 6.11 -1.27
CA TYR A 90 17.00 5.39 -2.46
C TYR A 90 18.21 6.05 -3.10
N ILE A 91 19.06 5.24 -3.72
CA ILE A 91 20.09 5.69 -4.66
C ILE A 91 19.54 5.51 -6.07
N TRP A 92 19.47 6.58 -6.86
CA TRP A 92 19.04 6.58 -8.24
C TRP A 92 20.25 6.80 -9.14
N TYR A 93 20.60 5.81 -9.95
CA TYR A 93 21.71 5.89 -10.89
C TYR A 93 21.26 6.59 -12.18
N SER A 94 22.20 7.26 -12.85
CA SER A 94 21.94 7.95 -14.13
C SER A 94 21.41 7.04 -15.25
N ASN A 95 21.61 5.74 -15.15
CA ASN A 95 21.06 4.74 -16.07
C ASN A 95 19.60 4.32 -15.75
N GLY A 96 18.96 4.94 -14.76
CA GLY A 96 17.59 4.65 -14.33
C GLY A 96 17.44 3.49 -13.34
N ALA A 97 18.52 2.76 -13.02
CA ALA A 97 18.51 1.78 -11.94
C ALA A 97 18.37 2.49 -10.58
N TYR A 98 17.79 1.80 -9.60
CA TYR A 98 17.75 2.29 -8.23
C TYR A 98 18.11 1.20 -7.22
N GLN A 99 18.64 1.61 -6.07
CA GLN A 99 18.93 0.74 -4.94
C GLN A 99 18.25 1.28 -3.68
N TYR A 100 17.51 0.42 -2.99
CA TYR A 100 16.91 0.76 -1.69
C TYR A 100 17.97 0.81 -0.60
N VAL A 101 17.97 1.89 0.18
CA VAL A 101 18.84 2.09 1.34
C VAL A 101 17.98 2.11 2.60
N LYS A 102 18.33 1.21 3.53
CA LYS A 102 17.60 0.79 4.74
C LYS A 102 16.83 1.90 5.49
N THR A 103 15.65 1.55 6.03
CA THR A 103 14.58 2.44 6.54
C THR A 103 14.78 3.15 7.88
N LYS A 104 15.78 2.81 8.69
CA LYS A 104 15.83 3.27 10.10
C LYS A 104 17.07 4.05 10.49
N ASP A 105 18.10 4.01 9.66
CA ASP A 105 19.35 4.68 9.98
C ASP A 105 19.31 6.07 9.35
N LEU A 106 19.24 7.12 10.18
CA LEU A 106 19.33 8.53 9.76
C LEU A 106 20.72 8.89 9.22
N SER A 107 21.61 7.91 9.07
CA SER A 107 22.98 8.05 8.59
C SER A 107 23.31 6.94 7.60
N ILE A 108 23.87 7.31 6.44
CA ILE A 108 24.23 6.41 5.34
C ILE A 108 25.69 6.68 4.97
N SER A 109 26.51 5.63 4.94
CA SER A 109 27.88 5.69 4.45
C SER A 109 27.94 5.11 3.03
N LEU A 110 28.36 5.92 2.06
CA LEU A 110 28.50 5.49 0.66
C LEU A 110 29.95 5.62 0.21
N THR A 111 30.46 4.57 -0.43
CA THR A 111 31.66 4.67 -1.25
C THR A 111 31.19 4.82 -2.68
N PRO A 112 31.40 5.98 -3.35
CA PRO A 112 31.11 6.12 -4.77
C PRO A 112 31.92 5.07 -5.54
N LEU A 113 31.25 3.98 -5.94
CA LEU A 113 31.87 2.94 -6.75
C LEU A 113 31.92 3.47 -8.18
N ASN A 114 33.13 3.85 -8.61
CA ASN A 114 33.56 4.14 -9.98
C ASN A 114 32.43 4.41 -11.01
N GLN A 115 32.22 5.71 -11.28
CA GLN A 115 31.85 6.30 -12.58
C GLN A 115 30.38 6.45 -13.00
N SER A 116 29.40 6.39 -12.11
CA SER A 116 28.08 6.92 -12.48
C SER A 116 27.60 7.98 -11.52
N ASP A 117 27.22 9.13 -12.09
CA ASP A 117 26.45 10.14 -11.37
C ASP A 117 25.19 9.48 -10.79
N PHE A 118 24.91 9.79 -9.52
CA PHE A 118 23.73 9.25 -8.84
C PHE A 118 23.04 10.32 -7.99
N THR A 119 21.77 10.08 -7.70
CA THR A 119 20.97 10.89 -6.79
C THR A 119 20.62 10.07 -5.55
N LEU A 120 21.07 10.50 -4.38
CA LEU A 120 20.62 10.01 -3.10
C LEU A 120 19.33 10.76 -2.72
N LYS A 121 18.18 10.07 -2.77
CA LYS A 121 16.87 10.68 -2.55
C LYS A 121 16.26 10.16 -1.25
N ALA A 122 16.15 11.02 -0.24
CA ALA A 122 15.45 10.75 1.00
C ALA A 122 13.94 10.98 0.82
N TYR A 123 13.14 10.10 1.38
CA TYR A 123 11.68 10.19 1.35
C TYR A 123 11.17 10.46 2.77
N TYR A 124 10.41 11.53 2.89
CA TYR A 124 9.68 11.93 4.09
C TYR A 124 8.21 11.63 3.90
N HIS A 125 7.55 11.36 5.03
CA HIS A 125 6.26 10.72 5.07
C HIS A 125 6.34 9.30 4.51
N LEU A 126 5.91 8.30 5.28
CA LEU A 126 5.73 6.97 4.71
C LEU A 126 4.80 7.14 3.51
N ASP A 127 5.24 6.64 2.35
CA ASP A 127 4.41 6.69 1.14
C ASP A 127 3.03 6.18 1.54
N PRO A 128 1.96 7.00 1.43
CA PRO A 128 0.64 6.51 1.75
C PRO A 128 0.39 5.23 0.96
N TYR A 129 0.93 5.08 -0.25
CA TYR A 129 0.78 3.91 -1.10
C TYR A 129 1.78 2.77 -0.86
N SER A 130 2.59 2.81 0.20
CA SER A 130 3.36 1.63 0.60
C SER A 130 2.40 0.50 0.95
N ASP A 131 2.50 -0.62 0.24
CA ASP A 131 1.75 -1.88 0.42
C ASP A 131 1.75 -2.45 1.85
N LYS A 132 2.42 -1.80 2.80
CA LYS A 132 2.56 -2.18 4.20
C LYS A 132 1.66 -1.40 5.16
N HIS A 133 0.84 -0.46 4.68
CA HIS A 133 -0.14 0.20 5.53
C HIS A 133 -1.50 -0.52 5.46
N PRO A 134 -2.13 -0.83 6.61
CA PRO A 134 -3.47 -1.39 6.61
C PRO A 134 -4.43 -0.38 5.98
N ALA A 135 -5.47 -0.87 5.30
CA ALA A 135 -6.52 0.02 4.85
C ALA A 135 -7.14 0.76 6.02
N LEU A 136 -7.41 2.04 5.80
CA LEU A 136 -7.89 2.96 6.83
C LEU A 136 -9.14 3.67 6.34
N ILE A 137 -10.19 3.65 7.14
CA ILE A 137 -11.29 4.60 7.02
C ILE A 137 -11.00 5.86 7.85
N TYR A 138 -11.24 7.05 7.28
CA TYR A 138 -11.03 8.32 7.97
C TYR A 138 -12.20 9.28 7.76
N VAL A 139 -12.34 10.22 8.69
CA VAL A 139 -13.30 11.33 8.62
C VAL A 139 -12.52 12.62 8.43
N ASP A 140 -12.86 13.36 7.39
CA ASP A 140 -12.36 14.70 7.12
C ASP A 140 -13.45 15.73 7.44
N VAL A 141 -13.12 16.62 8.37
CA VAL A 141 -14.03 17.65 8.91
C VAL A 141 -13.51 19.04 8.57
N PRO A 142 -14.39 20.02 8.27
CA PRO A 142 -13.96 21.38 8.01
C PRO A 142 -13.19 21.98 9.19
N THR A 143 -12.08 22.66 8.93
CA THR A 143 -11.22 23.29 9.94
C THR A 143 -11.68 24.69 10.37
N LYS A 144 -12.74 25.23 9.74
CA LYS A 144 -13.27 26.57 9.99
C LYS A 144 -14.45 26.54 10.95
N SER A 145 -14.62 27.61 11.74
CA SER A 145 -15.85 27.83 12.49
C SER A 145 -17.05 27.96 11.55
N ILE A 146 -18.06 27.11 11.72
CA ILE A 146 -19.30 27.13 10.94
C ILE A 146 -20.35 28.00 11.66
N GLY A 147 -20.90 28.99 10.95
CA GLY A 147 -21.97 29.87 11.40
C GLY A 147 -23.32 29.16 11.51
N ILE A 148 -24.24 29.69 12.32
CA ILE A 148 -25.63 29.20 12.31
C ILE A 148 -26.23 29.43 10.92
N ASN A 149 -27.00 28.47 10.44
CA ASN A 149 -27.57 28.38 9.10
C ASN A 149 -26.58 28.21 7.94
N GLU A 150 -25.28 28.13 8.22
CA GLU A 150 -24.28 27.79 7.21
C GLU A 150 -24.29 26.28 6.94
N SER A 151 -24.15 25.93 5.66
CA SER A 151 -24.01 24.55 5.21
C SER A 151 -22.53 24.18 5.13
N PHE A 152 -22.22 22.92 5.46
CA PHE A 152 -20.87 22.38 5.42
C PHE A 152 -20.91 20.89 5.10
N SER A 153 -19.83 20.34 4.57
CA SER A 153 -19.72 18.91 4.30
C SER A 153 -18.70 18.25 5.22
N ILE A 154 -18.99 17.02 5.62
CA ILE A 154 -18.05 16.09 6.24
C ILE A 154 -17.81 14.98 5.23
N ASN A 155 -16.55 14.68 4.93
CA ASN A 155 -16.19 13.61 4.02
C ASN A 155 -15.73 12.39 4.80
N ILE A 156 -16.19 11.21 4.41
CA ILE A 156 -15.63 9.94 4.88
C ILE A 156 -14.85 9.34 3.72
N GLY A 157 -13.58 9.05 3.96
CA GLY A 157 -12.66 8.52 2.95
C GLY A 157 -11.97 7.25 3.39
N VAL A 158 -11.32 6.61 2.43
CA VAL A 158 -10.46 5.44 2.62
C VAL A 158 -9.04 5.74 2.17
N ARG A 159 -8.07 5.10 2.80
CA ARG A 159 -6.67 5.07 2.38
C ARG A 159 -6.21 3.64 2.22
N ASN A 160 -5.41 3.42 1.19
CA ASN A 160 -4.62 2.21 0.99
C ASN A 160 -5.47 0.95 0.92
N VAL A 161 -6.70 1.09 0.45
CA VAL A 161 -7.55 -0.06 0.19
C VAL A 161 -6.99 -0.80 -1.02
N LYS A 162 -6.93 -2.12 -0.93
CA LYS A 162 -6.70 -2.98 -2.08
C LYS A 162 -8.06 -3.55 -2.47
N ASN A 163 -8.33 -3.67 -3.75
CA ASN A 163 -9.47 -4.40 -4.27
C ASN A 163 -10.83 -4.08 -3.57
N LEU A 164 -11.11 -2.82 -3.25
CA LEU A 164 -12.31 -2.44 -2.50
C LEU A 164 -13.57 -2.81 -3.29
N PHE A 165 -14.35 -3.74 -2.74
CA PHE A 165 -15.57 -4.26 -3.35
C PHE A 165 -16.84 -3.72 -2.70
N ALA A 166 -16.84 -3.58 -1.37
CA ALA A 166 -17.97 -3.05 -0.64
C ALA A 166 -17.51 -2.29 0.60
N TRP A 167 -18.38 -1.41 1.07
CA TRP A 167 -18.18 -0.69 2.32
C TRP A 167 -19.53 -0.35 2.94
N GLU A 168 -19.53 -0.26 4.27
CA GLU A 168 -20.65 0.22 5.07
C GLU A 168 -20.13 1.20 6.11
N VAL A 169 -20.81 2.33 6.29
CA VAL A 169 -20.48 3.33 7.29
C VAL A 169 -21.72 3.70 8.09
N VAL A 170 -21.55 3.65 9.40
CA VAL A 170 -22.52 4.05 10.42
C VAL A 170 -21.92 5.22 11.19
N ALA A 171 -22.56 6.38 11.21
CA ALA A 171 -22.02 7.57 11.86
C ALA A 171 -23.08 8.41 12.60
N TYR A 172 -22.71 8.96 13.75
CA TYR A 172 -23.57 9.77 14.62
C TYR A 172 -23.18 11.25 14.61
N TYR A 173 -24.19 12.11 14.73
CA TYR A 173 -24.06 13.56 14.82
C TYR A 173 -25.10 14.16 15.78
N PRO A 174 -24.82 15.32 16.42
CA PRO A 174 -25.77 15.98 17.30
C PRO A 174 -26.90 16.62 16.50
N LYS A 175 -28.04 15.93 16.36
CA LYS A 175 -29.21 16.40 15.61
C LYS A 175 -29.74 17.77 16.04
N ASP A 176 -29.58 18.13 17.32
CA ASP A 176 -30.03 19.42 17.85
C ASP A 176 -29.11 20.58 17.40
N ILE A 177 -27.91 20.28 16.88
CA ILE A 177 -26.91 21.25 16.42
C ILE A 177 -26.79 21.19 14.89
N MET A 178 -26.96 20.02 14.29
CA MET A 178 -26.73 19.74 12.87
C MET A 178 -27.96 19.09 12.23
N MET A 179 -28.34 19.55 11.05
CA MET A 179 -29.37 18.95 10.21
C MET A 179 -28.74 18.41 8.93
N GLY A 180 -28.90 17.11 8.67
CA GLY A 180 -28.51 16.52 7.38
C GLY A 180 -29.28 17.14 6.22
N LEU A 181 -28.58 17.50 5.14
CA LEU A 181 -29.14 18.12 3.95
C LEU A 181 -29.06 17.23 2.71
N SER A 182 -27.90 16.61 2.48
CA SER A 182 -27.65 15.72 1.35
C SER A 182 -26.52 14.76 1.66
N ILE A 183 -26.60 13.57 1.06
CA ILE A 183 -25.50 12.62 0.98
C ILE A 183 -25.13 12.57 -0.49
N ASP A 184 -23.89 12.94 -0.80
CA ASP A 184 -23.30 12.82 -2.11
C ASP A 184 -22.25 11.70 -2.06
N ASP A 185 -22.67 10.53 -2.52
CA ASP A 185 -21.78 9.42 -2.79
C ASP A 185 -21.22 9.60 -4.20
N ALA A 186 -20.29 10.54 -4.35
CA ALA A 186 -19.47 10.71 -5.55
C ALA A 186 -18.42 9.59 -5.65
N ALA A 187 -18.85 8.33 -5.42
CA ALA A 187 -18.04 7.21 -4.98
C ALA A 187 -16.69 7.13 -5.69
N TYR A 188 -15.66 6.84 -4.89
CA TYR A 188 -14.40 6.29 -5.36
C TYR A 188 -14.59 5.13 -6.36
N LEU A 189 -15.67 4.34 -6.19
CA LEU A 189 -16.08 3.25 -7.09
C LEU A 189 -16.79 3.73 -8.38
N ASN A 190 -17.54 4.85 -8.30
CA ASN A 190 -18.38 5.38 -9.39
C ASN A 190 -17.55 6.03 -10.50
N ARG A 191 -16.38 6.58 -10.16
CA ARG A 191 -15.51 7.29 -11.10
C ARG A 191 -14.84 6.36 -12.12
N ILE A 192 -14.81 5.06 -11.86
CA ILE A 192 -14.08 4.07 -12.67
C ILE A 192 -15.01 3.31 -13.63
N TYR A 193 -16.27 3.03 -13.24
CA TYR A 193 -17.17 2.14 -14.03
C TYR A 193 -18.50 2.74 -14.52
N GLY A 194 -18.82 4.00 -14.19
CA GLY A 194 -19.84 4.76 -14.92
C GLY A 194 -21.32 4.44 -14.67
N ALA A 195 -21.73 3.86 -13.53
CA ALA A 195 -23.15 3.86 -13.12
C ALA A 195 -23.32 3.70 -11.58
N PRO A 196 -24.20 4.50 -10.92
CA PRO A 196 -24.36 4.51 -9.46
C PRO A 196 -25.46 3.56 -8.97
N TRP A 197 -25.22 2.87 -7.85
CA TRP A 197 -26.30 2.33 -7.00
C TRP A 197 -25.93 2.57 -5.51
N ILE A 198 -26.60 3.52 -4.87
CA ILE A 198 -26.38 3.97 -3.48
C ILE A 198 -27.52 3.44 -2.62
N PHE A 199 -27.31 2.71 -1.52
CA PHE A 199 -28.40 2.16 -0.67
C PHE A 199 -28.46 2.86 0.70
N LEU A 200 -29.63 3.38 1.10
CA LEU A 200 -29.93 3.83 2.48
C LEU A 200 -31.03 2.95 3.09
N VAL A 201 -30.89 2.58 4.36
CA VAL A 201 -31.87 1.77 5.11
C VAL A 201 -32.74 2.68 5.98
N ASP A 202 -34.05 2.69 5.71
CA ASP A 202 -35.06 3.25 6.62
C ASP A 202 -35.54 2.16 7.58
N GLY A 203 -35.50 2.43 8.89
CA GLY A 203 -36.05 1.53 9.89
C GLY A 203 -37.57 1.56 9.91
N TYR A 204 -38.24 0.58 9.27
CA TYR A 204 -39.51 0.00 9.72
C TYR A 204 -39.91 -1.25 8.90
N GLY A 205 -40.02 -2.41 9.56
CA GLY A 205 -40.89 -3.53 9.18
C GLY A 205 -40.58 -4.33 7.91
N ILE A 206 -39.73 -5.36 8.02
CA ILE A 206 -39.63 -6.43 7.01
C ILE A 206 -40.89 -7.31 7.14
N ASN A 207 -41.83 -7.16 6.23
CA ASN A 207 -42.88 -8.15 5.96
C ASN A 207 -43.01 -8.32 4.45
N GLY A 208 -42.44 -9.40 3.90
CA GLY A 208 -42.73 -9.85 2.54
C GLY A 208 -41.52 -10.34 1.76
N TYR A 209 -41.25 -11.65 1.90
CA TYR A 209 -40.59 -12.56 0.95
C TYR A 209 -39.47 -12.04 0.03
N CYS A 210 -38.28 -12.54 0.34
CA CYS A 210 -37.05 -12.52 -0.41
C CYS A 210 -37.17 -13.21 -1.78
N THR A 211 -36.86 -12.47 -2.85
CA THR A 211 -36.10 -12.91 -4.04
C THR A 211 -35.41 -11.66 -4.62
N LEU A 212 -34.08 -11.68 -4.73
CA LEU A 212 -33.12 -10.68 -5.26
C LEU A 212 -33.71 -9.69 -6.33
N PRO A 213 -33.35 -8.39 -6.38
CA PRO A 213 -32.19 -7.68 -5.82
C PRO A 213 -32.51 -6.81 -4.61
N PHE A 214 -31.53 -6.63 -3.72
CA PHE A 214 -31.60 -5.72 -2.59
C PHE A 214 -31.95 -4.29 -3.08
N GLN A 215 -32.80 -3.57 -2.34
CA GLN A 215 -33.60 -2.43 -2.82
C GLN A 215 -33.10 -1.12 -2.19
N VAL A 216 -32.73 -0.12 -3.02
CA VAL A 216 -32.25 1.23 -2.65
C VAL A 216 -33.42 2.18 -2.34
N PHE A 217 -33.28 3.03 -1.32
CA PHE A 217 -33.88 4.38 -1.30
C PHE A 217 -32.80 5.47 -1.30
N GLY A 218 -32.78 6.33 -2.32
CA GLY A 218 -31.86 7.46 -2.43
C GLY A 218 -32.43 8.55 -3.34
N GLY A 219 -32.75 9.71 -2.77
CA GLY A 219 -33.17 10.88 -3.51
C GLY A 219 -33.57 12.02 -2.57
N ASN A 220 -32.68 13.01 -2.41
CA ASN A 220 -32.80 14.13 -1.46
C ASN A 220 -33.05 13.69 0.01
N PHE A 221 -32.69 14.51 1.01
CA PHE A 221 -33.31 14.37 2.32
C PHE A 221 -34.78 14.81 2.20
N THR A 222 -35.66 13.98 1.63
CA THR A 222 -37.10 14.25 1.57
C THR A 222 -37.91 12.97 1.73
N PRO A 223 -39.11 13.01 2.34
CA PRO A 223 -39.42 13.42 3.70
C PRO A 223 -39.29 12.27 4.71
N TYR A 224 -38.75 11.08 4.35
CA TYR A 224 -38.55 9.95 5.28
C TYR A 224 -37.33 10.12 6.21
N ASN A 225 -37.00 11.36 6.51
CA ASN A 225 -35.99 11.80 7.48
C ASN A 225 -36.46 11.63 8.94
N ASP A 226 -37.60 11.01 9.21
CA ASP A 226 -38.12 10.94 10.58
C ASP A 226 -37.12 10.28 11.53
N TYR A 227 -36.38 9.26 11.07
CA TYR A 227 -35.37 8.61 11.90
C TYR A 227 -34.12 9.47 12.09
N ASN A 228 -33.54 10.02 11.03
CA ASN A 228 -32.30 10.80 11.12
C ASN A 228 -32.52 12.14 11.83
N SER A 229 -33.67 12.79 11.63
CA SER A 229 -34.09 13.98 12.38
C SER A 229 -34.38 13.70 13.86
N THR A 230 -34.67 12.45 14.24
CA THR A 230 -34.92 12.08 15.65
C THR A 230 -33.72 11.46 16.35
N HIS A 231 -32.76 10.86 15.64
CA HIS A 231 -31.66 10.11 16.24
C HIS A 231 -30.26 10.68 15.92
N GLY A 232 -30.11 11.57 14.94
CA GLY A 232 -28.81 12.15 14.60
C GLY A 232 -27.84 11.10 14.08
N TRP A 233 -28.26 10.33 13.08
CA TRP A 233 -27.51 9.19 12.57
C TRP A 233 -27.46 9.20 11.04
N VAL A 234 -26.42 8.61 10.48
CA VAL A 234 -26.20 8.37 9.05
C VAL A 234 -25.77 6.92 8.87
N HIS A 235 -26.42 6.24 7.93
CA HIS A 235 -26.07 4.89 7.49
C HIS A 235 -25.95 4.90 5.98
N VAL A 236 -24.77 4.58 5.46
CA VAL A 236 -24.54 4.53 4.02
C VAL A 236 -23.73 3.28 3.71
N ALA A 237 -24.11 2.57 2.67
CA ALA A 237 -23.35 1.44 2.17
C ALA A 237 -23.31 1.45 0.65
N SER A 238 -22.25 0.89 0.08
CA SER A 238 -22.12 0.71 -1.36
C SER A 238 -21.34 -0.57 -1.64
N THR A 239 -21.67 -1.22 -2.76
CA THR A 239 -20.99 -2.41 -3.24
C THR A 239 -20.91 -2.37 -4.75
N ILE A 240 -19.84 -2.90 -5.31
CA ILE A 240 -19.77 -3.19 -6.74
C ILE A 240 -20.74 -4.35 -7.03
N ILE A 241 -21.75 -4.11 -7.85
CA ILE A 241 -22.70 -5.14 -8.29
C ILE A 241 -22.28 -5.60 -9.69
N ASN A 242 -21.91 -6.87 -9.79
CA ASN A 242 -21.65 -7.50 -11.08
C ASN A 242 -22.98 -7.98 -11.68
N SER A 243 -23.50 -7.27 -12.68
CA SER A 243 -24.61 -7.76 -13.49
C SER A 243 -24.17 -8.38 -14.82
N VAL A 244 -22.94 -8.15 -15.32
CA VAL A 244 -22.48 -8.62 -16.66
C VAL A 244 -20.96 -8.86 -16.84
N GLY A 245 -20.14 -8.92 -15.78
CA GLY A 245 -18.70 -9.21 -15.88
C GLY A 245 -17.91 -9.06 -14.57
N VAL A 246 -16.84 -9.84 -14.40
CA VAL A 246 -15.96 -9.74 -13.22
C VAL A 246 -15.28 -8.36 -13.22
N TYR A 247 -15.77 -7.45 -12.37
CA TYR A 247 -15.10 -6.18 -12.13
C TYR A 247 -14.08 -6.38 -11.02
N PRO A 248 -12.81 -6.02 -11.20
CA PRO A 248 -11.90 -5.94 -10.08
C PRO A 248 -12.36 -4.81 -9.15
N GLY A 249 -12.20 -5.02 -7.85
CA GLY A 249 -12.39 -4.00 -6.84
C GLY A 249 -11.38 -2.87 -7.00
N VAL A 250 -11.62 -1.77 -6.29
CA VAL A 250 -10.88 -0.53 -6.51
C VAL A 250 -9.72 -0.40 -5.53
N ASN A 251 -8.53 -0.16 -6.08
CA ASN A 251 -7.32 0.09 -5.31
C ASN A 251 -7.13 1.59 -5.05
N GLY A 252 -6.64 1.93 -3.86
CA GLY A 252 -6.00 3.21 -3.56
C GLY A 252 -6.63 4.00 -2.41
N THR A 253 -6.71 5.32 -2.60
CA THR A 253 -7.13 6.30 -1.59
C THR A 253 -8.13 7.27 -2.21
N GLY A 254 -9.22 7.57 -1.50
CA GLY A 254 -10.25 8.48 -1.98
C GLY A 254 -11.37 8.74 -0.99
N ILE A 255 -12.34 9.56 -1.41
CA ILE A 255 -13.56 9.83 -0.64
C ILE A 255 -14.61 8.77 -0.98
N LEU A 256 -15.13 8.09 0.04
CA LEU A 256 -16.27 7.19 -0.10
C LEU A 256 -17.55 8.01 -0.24
N VAL A 257 -17.81 8.90 0.73
CA VAL A 257 -19.06 9.64 0.79
C VAL A 257 -18.86 11.04 1.36
N SER A 258 -19.56 12.03 0.80
CA SER A 258 -19.67 13.39 1.35
C SER A 258 -21.05 13.60 1.93
N ILE A 259 -21.13 14.05 3.19
CA ILE A 259 -22.40 14.31 3.86
C ILE A 259 -22.48 15.80 4.15
N THR A 260 -23.47 16.46 3.56
CA THR A 260 -23.73 17.89 3.77
C THR A 260 -24.71 18.08 4.92
N PHE A 261 -24.33 18.94 5.85
CA PHE A 261 -25.12 19.38 6.98
C PHE A 261 -25.38 20.88 6.94
N LYS A 262 -26.42 21.31 7.64
CA LYS A 262 -26.65 22.70 8.03
C LYS A 262 -26.53 22.83 9.54
N LYS A 263 -25.77 23.81 10.03
CA LYS A 263 -25.74 24.09 11.47
C LYS A 263 -27.02 24.81 11.89
N GLN A 264 -27.77 24.24 12.83
CA GLN A 264 -29.04 24.81 13.30
C GLN A 264 -28.89 25.63 14.58
N ASN A 265 -28.05 25.18 15.52
CA ASN A 265 -27.91 25.80 16.83
C ASN A 265 -26.44 26.00 17.20
N ASN A 266 -26.21 26.80 18.26
CA ASN A 266 -24.91 26.91 18.88
C ASN A 266 -24.56 25.61 19.62
N GLY A 267 -23.31 25.19 19.52
CA GLY A 267 -22.80 24.02 20.20
C GLY A 267 -21.58 23.43 19.52
N ARG A 268 -21.00 22.41 20.14
CA ARG A 268 -19.87 21.67 19.58
C ARG A 268 -20.38 20.70 18.53
N ILE A 269 -19.82 20.78 17.33
CA ILE A 269 -20.00 19.79 16.28
C ILE A 269 -19.14 18.57 16.64
N SER A 270 -19.77 17.40 16.73
CA SER A 270 -19.09 16.11 16.89
C SER A 270 -19.66 15.14 15.88
N PHE A 271 -18.82 14.54 15.06
CA PHE A 271 -19.21 13.52 14.10
C PHE A 271 -18.41 12.26 14.39
N THR A 272 -19.09 11.15 14.66
CA THR A 272 -18.46 9.92 15.15
C THR A 272 -18.85 8.77 14.25
N VAL A 273 -17.88 8.20 13.53
CA VAL A 273 -18.05 6.90 12.86
C VAL A 273 -18.02 5.81 13.92
N ALA A 274 -19.07 5.00 13.97
CA ALA A 274 -19.23 3.95 14.96
C ALA A 274 -18.81 2.61 14.38
N GLN A 275 -18.05 1.83 15.14
CA GLN A 275 -17.74 0.45 14.77
C GLN A 275 -19.01 -0.41 14.69
N LYS A 276 -19.98 -0.14 15.57
CA LYS A 276 -21.29 -0.81 15.63
C LYS A 276 -22.40 0.19 15.95
N ALA A 277 -23.55 0.06 15.30
CA ALA A 277 -24.74 0.84 15.63
C ALA A 277 -25.30 0.46 17.01
N GLN A 278 -25.65 1.46 17.83
CA GLN A 278 -26.22 1.24 19.15
C GLN A 278 -27.57 0.52 19.06
N GLY A 279 -27.65 -0.69 19.62
CA GLY A 279 -28.88 -1.50 19.65
C GLY A 279 -29.16 -2.33 18.39
N TRP A 280 -28.29 -2.26 17.37
CA TRP A 280 -28.44 -2.98 16.11
C TRP A 280 -27.16 -3.73 15.74
N ASN A 281 -27.25 -4.74 14.88
CA ASN A 281 -26.09 -5.51 14.38
C ASN A 281 -25.48 -4.92 13.11
N TRP A 282 -25.52 -3.60 12.95
CA TRP A 282 -24.87 -2.89 11.84
C TRP A 282 -23.47 -2.48 12.23
N TYR A 283 -22.54 -2.57 11.28
CA TYR A 283 -21.12 -2.35 11.52
C TYR A 283 -20.57 -1.41 10.45
N THR A 284 -19.60 -0.59 10.84
CA THR A 284 -18.74 0.07 9.84
C THR A 284 -17.68 -0.94 9.40
N PHE A 285 -17.62 -1.25 8.12
CA PHE A 285 -16.64 -2.17 7.55
C PHE A 285 -16.17 -1.76 6.16
N LEU A 286 -14.99 -2.25 5.79
CA LEU A 286 -14.44 -2.24 4.44
C LEU A 286 -14.25 -3.69 4.01
N LEU A 287 -14.63 -4.01 2.77
CA LEU A 287 -14.23 -5.25 2.10
C LEU A 287 -13.18 -4.88 1.04
N ASP A 288 -11.94 -4.74 1.49
CA ASP A 288 -10.76 -4.31 0.74
C ASP A 288 -9.77 -5.47 0.50
N ALA A 289 -10.32 -6.65 0.29
CA ALA A 289 -9.61 -7.82 -0.15
C ALA A 289 -10.25 -8.30 -1.44
N SER A 290 -9.54 -9.09 -2.25
CA SER A 290 -10.19 -9.71 -3.39
C SER A 290 -11.40 -10.52 -2.91
N LEU A 291 -12.43 -10.63 -3.74
CA LEU A 291 -13.47 -11.64 -3.47
C LEU A 291 -12.88 -13.07 -3.39
N GLU A 292 -11.63 -13.24 -3.85
CA GLU A 292 -10.82 -14.45 -3.68
C GLU A 292 -10.11 -14.54 -2.31
N GLU A 293 -10.05 -13.45 -1.54
CA GLU A 293 -9.46 -13.38 -0.19
C GLU A 293 -10.53 -13.13 0.88
N THR A 294 -11.71 -12.60 0.52
CA THR A 294 -12.89 -12.69 1.38
C THR A 294 -13.46 -14.09 1.19
N PRO A 295 -13.40 -14.97 2.18
CA PRO A 295 -13.94 -16.32 2.03
C PRO A 295 -15.45 -16.18 1.77
N SER A 296 -15.85 -16.37 0.52
CA SER A 296 -17.26 -16.31 0.10
C SER A 296 -18.08 -17.48 0.64
N CYS A 297 -17.45 -18.34 1.43
CA CYS A 297 -18.06 -19.26 2.36
C CYS A 297 -17.56 -18.92 3.78
N VAL A 298 -18.44 -18.57 4.69
CA VAL A 298 -18.12 -18.54 6.12
C VAL A 298 -17.90 -20.00 6.55
N GLY A 299 -16.82 -20.66 6.17
CA GLY A 299 -16.49 -22.05 6.51
C GLY A 299 -15.28 -22.10 7.45
N PRO A 300 -15.14 -23.14 8.30
CA PRO A 300 -13.87 -23.36 9.01
C PRO A 300 -12.71 -23.48 8.01
N VAL A 301 -11.51 -23.06 8.41
CA VAL A 301 -10.29 -23.28 7.61
C VAL A 301 -10.21 -24.77 7.22
N GLY A 302 -10.14 -25.04 5.91
CA GLY A 302 -10.16 -26.39 5.34
C GLY A 302 -11.52 -26.85 4.79
N ASP A 303 -12.58 -26.05 4.83
CA ASP A 303 -13.82 -26.26 4.07
C ASP A 303 -13.64 -25.66 2.67
N LEU A 304 -13.19 -26.48 1.74
CA LEU A 304 -12.73 -26.11 0.40
C LEU A 304 -13.75 -26.45 -0.68
N THR A 305 -14.62 -27.45 -0.43
CA THR A 305 -15.56 -27.95 -1.41
C THR A 305 -16.72 -28.71 -0.76
N GLY A 306 -17.73 -28.98 -1.57
CA GLY A 306 -18.99 -29.55 -1.12
C GLY A 306 -19.59 -30.49 -2.15
N PRO A 307 -20.84 -30.94 -1.93
CA PRO A 307 -21.53 -31.84 -2.86
C PRO A 307 -21.71 -31.23 -4.26
N GLN A 308 -21.67 -29.90 -4.37
CA GLN A 308 -21.82 -29.18 -5.63
C GLN A 308 -20.49 -28.94 -6.38
N GLY A 309 -19.36 -29.37 -5.81
CA GLY A 309 -18.03 -29.29 -6.44
C GLY A 309 -17.49 -27.87 -6.53
N GLY A 310 -16.41 -27.58 -5.79
CA GLY A 310 -15.76 -26.27 -5.77
C GLY A 310 -16.53 -25.21 -4.97
N VAL A 311 -17.58 -25.61 -4.26
CA VAL A 311 -18.33 -24.73 -3.35
C VAL A 311 -18.31 -25.35 -1.96
N PRO A 312 -17.63 -24.73 -0.98
CA PRO A 312 -17.62 -25.14 0.42
C PRO A 312 -19.02 -25.38 1.00
N ASP A 313 -19.20 -26.42 1.80
CA ASP A 313 -20.52 -26.84 2.32
C ASP A 313 -20.75 -26.57 3.80
N GLY A 314 -19.82 -25.84 4.43
CA GLY A 314 -19.86 -25.50 5.85
C GLY A 314 -19.28 -26.57 6.75
N LYS A 315 -18.62 -27.59 6.19
CA LYS A 315 -18.04 -28.71 6.92
C LYS A 315 -16.74 -29.17 6.28
N VAL A 316 -15.70 -29.29 7.10
CA VAL A 316 -14.48 -30.00 6.68
C VAL A 316 -14.75 -31.50 6.68
N ASP A 317 -14.83 -32.12 5.50
CA ASP A 317 -14.99 -33.55 5.32
C ASP A 317 -13.98 -34.15 4.32
N ILE A 318 -14.25 -35.39 3.87
CA ILE A 318 -13.29 -36.12 3.03
C ILE A 318 -13.17 -35.52 1.64
N ARG A 319 -14.15 -34.72 1.20
CA ARG A 319 -14.11 -34.06 -0.11
C ARG A 319 -13.06 -32.96 -0.13
N ASP A 320 -12.90 -32.23 0.97
CA ASP A 320 -11.85 -31.21 1.12
C ASP A 320 -10.47 -31.82 1.08
N VAL A 321 -10.24 -32.83 1.92
CA VAL A 321 -8.97 -33.58 1.93
C VAL A 321 -8.69 -34.19 0.55
N SER A 322 -9.71 -34.65 -0.15
CA SER A 322 -9.57 -35.22 -1.50
C SER A 322 -9.35 -34.19 -2.59
N LEU A 323 -9.77 -32.93 -2.42
CA LEU A 323 -9.47 -31.84 -3.34
C LEU A 323 -7.99 -31.47 -3.23
N GLU A 324 -7.49 -31.41 -1.99
CA GLU A 324 -6.08 -31.10 -1.71
C GLU A 324 -5.13 -32.19 -2.12
N ALA A 325 -5.45 -33.45 -1.78
CA ALA A 325 -4.65 -34.58 -2.21
C ALA A 325 -4.61 -34.73 -3.74
N ARG A 326 -5.61 -34.23 -4.47
CA ARG A 326 -5.63 -34.25 -5.94
C ARG A 326 -4.70 -33.20 -6.56
N ASN A 327 -4.39 -32.13 -5.83
CA ASN A 327 -3.50 -31.05 -6.27
C ASN A 327 -2.13 -31.08 -5.58
N PHE A 328 -1.81 -32.16 -4.86
CA PHE A 328 -0.51 -32.32 -4.21
C PHE A 328 0.66 -32.22 -5.21
N GLY A 329 1.65 -31.39 -4.87
CA GLY A 329 2.85 -31.12 -5.67
C GLY A 329 2.66 -30.09 -6.78
N VAL A 330 1.49 -29.44 -6.85
CA VAL A 330 1.22 -28.32 -7.78
C VAL A 330 1.75 -27.02 -7.17
N ASN A 331 2.38 -26.18 -7.99
CA ASN A 331 2.96 -24.88 -7.61
C ASN A 331 2.49 -23.78 -8.56
N GLU A 332 2.79 -22.51 -8.27
CA GLU A 332 2.34 -21.33 -9.03
C GLU A 332 2.65 -21.35 -10.55
N GLU A 333 3.62 -22.15 -11.00
CA GLU A 333 3.98 -22.29 -12.42
C GLU A 333 3.05 -23.28 -13.17
N ASN A 334 2.28 -24.09 -12.44
CA ASN A 334 1.42 -25.12 -13.01
C ASN A 334 0.03 -24.55 -13.36
N PRO A 335 -0.52 -24.79 -14.58
CA PRO A 335 -1.84 -24.30 -14.96
C PRO A 335 -3.02 -24.79 -14.10
N ASN A 336 -2.82 -25.86 -13.32
CA ASN A 336 -3.82 -26.39 -12.39
C ASN A 336 -3.63 -25.84 -10.97
N TRP A 337 -2.70 -24.92 -10.76
CA TRP A 337 -2.51 -24.29 -9.46
C TRP A 337 -3.71 -23.42 -9.11
N ASP A 338 -4.19 -23.65 -7.91
CA ASP A 338 -5.31 -22.93 -7.33
C ASP A 338 -4.82 -22.32 -6.01
N PRO A 339 -4.72 -20.98 -5.89
CA PRO A 339 -4.25 -20.33 -4.66
C PRO A 339 -5.12 -20.64 -3.44
N TRP A 340 -6.35 -21.11 -3.63
CA TRP A 340 -7.23 -21.52 -2.54
C TRP A 340 -6.83 -22.83 -1.84
N LEU A 341 -5.91 -23.58 -2.45
CA LEU A 341 -5.45 -24.89 -1.99
C LEU A 341 -4.03 -24.84 -1.39
N ASP A 342 -3.36 -23.69 -1.47
CA ASP A 342 -2.09 -23.39 -0.79
C ASP A 342 -2.43 -22.66 0.51
N LEU A 343 -2.74 -23.43 1.55
CA LEU A 343 -3.33 -22.95 2.79
C LEU A 343 -2.26 -22.57 3.82
N THR A 344 -1.08 -23.19 3.76
CA THR A 344 -0.02 -23.00 4.74
C THR A 344 1.33 -23.47 4.25
N GLY A 345 2.37 -22.76 4.68
CA GLY A 345 3.74 -23.06 4.35
C GLY A 345 4.61 -23.32 5.57
N VAL A 346 5.87 -22.88 5.48
CA VAL A 346 6.82 -22.97 6.60
C VAL A 346 6.32 -22.20 7.82
N VAL A 347 5.62 -21.09 7.58
CA VAL A 347 4.90 -20.33 8.60
C VAL A 347 3.43 -20.73 8.54
N TYR A 348 2.87 -21.06 9.72
CA TYR A 348 1.50 -21.55 9.83
C TYR A 348 0.49 -20.50 9.34
N LEU A 349 -0.38 -20.89 8.40
CA LEU A 349 -1.36 -20.04 7.70
C LEU A 349 -0.75 -18.92 6.83
N GLU A 350 0.50 -19.05 6.41
CA GLU A 350 1.09 -18.23 5.36
C GLU A 350 1.38 -19.12 4.15
N HIS A 351 0.90 -18.75 2.96
CA HIS A 351 1.07 -19.53 1.73
C HIS A 351 2.56 -19.63 1.33
N ASP A 352 3.02 -20.76 0.78
CA ASP A 352 4.41 -20.93 0.30
C ASP A 352 4.53 -21.26 -1.20
N CYS A 353 3.49 -20.97 -1.97
CA CYS A 353 3.37 -21.16 -3.42
C CYS A 353 3.41 -22.63 -3.85
N MET A 354 3.15 -23.58 -2.94
CA MET A 354 3.21 -25.01 -3.19
C MET A 354 2.13 -25.76 -2.39
N ILE A 355 1.29 -26.51 -3.08
CA ILE A 355 0.31 -27.40 -2.44
C ILE A 355 1.05 -28.67 -2.00
N ASP A 356 1.35 -28.79 -0.72
CA ASP A 356 2.14 -29.88 -0.16
C ASP A 356 1.43 -30.64 0.99
N MET A 357 2.20 -31.42 1.77
CA MET A 357 1.62 -32.26 2.82
C MET A 357 1.16 -31.42 4.03
N ARG A 358 1.63 -30.17 4.15
CA ARG A 358 1.24 -29.24 5.21
C ARG A 358 -0.18 -28.73 4.96
N ASP A 359 -0.55 -28.43 3.71
CA ASP A 359 -1.91 -28.06 3.34
C ASP A 359 -2.87 -29.21 3.62
N ILE A 360 -2.55 -30.41 3.13
CA ILE A 360 -3.35 -31.61 3.38
C ILE A 360 -3.47 -31.88 4.89
N ALA A 361 -2.37 -31.73 5.64
CA ALA A 361 -2.37 -31.93 7.09
C ALA A 361 -3.21 -30.87 7.81
N LEU A 362 -3.21 -29.62 7.35
CA LEU A 362 -4.03 -28.55 7.89
C LEU A 362 -5.52 -28.88 7.71
N VAL A 363 -5.95 -29.24 6.49
CA VAL A 363 -7.33 -29.68 6.22
C VAL A 363 -7.69 -30.89 7.08
N ALA A 364 -6.84 -31.92 7.10
CA ALA A 364 -7.07 -33.14 7.86
C ALA A 364 -7.15 -32.89 9.38
N SER A 365 -6.38 -31.93 9.91
CA SER A 365 -6.43 -31.55 11.34
C SER A 365 -7.76 -30.90 11.74
N ARG A 366 -8.51 -30.40 10.75
CA ARG A 366 -9.79 -29.73 10.91
C ARG A 366 -10.97 -30.64 10.56
N PHE A 367 -10.71 -31.90 10.20
CA PHE A 367 -11.75 -32.85 9.78
C PHE A 367 -12.89 -32.95 10.79
N GLY A 368 -14.12 -32.80 10.31
CA GLY A 368 -15.35 -32.80 11.11
C GLY A 368 -15.73 -31.46 11.72
N GLN A 369 -14.94 -30.40 11.56
CA GLN A 369 -15.35 -29.05 11.96
C GLN A 369 -16.52 -28.58 11.10
N THR A 370 -17.46 -27.86 11.72
CA THR A 370 -18.65 -27.30 11.09
C THR A 370 -18.83 -25.85 11.55
N ILE A 371 -19.46 -25.03 10.73
CA ILE A 371 -19.92 -23.70 11.14
C ILE A 371 -21.03 -23.90 12.17
N THR A 372 -20.89 -23.34 13.38
CA THR A 372 -21.90 -23.41 14.45
C THR A 372 -22.61 -22.10 14.65
#